data_AF-A0A5P2AKC2-F1
#
_entry.id   AF-A0A5P2AKC2-F1
#
_cell.length_a   1.000
_cell.length_b   1.000
_cell.length_c   1.000
_cell.angle_alpha   90.00
_cell.angle_beta   90.00
_cell.angle_gamma   90.00
#
_symmetry.space_group_name_H-M   'P 1'
#
loop_
_entity.id
_entity.type
_entity.pdbx_description
1 polymer ?
#
loop_
_entity_poly.entity_id
_entity_poly.type
_entity_poly.pdbx_seq_one_letter_code
_entity_poly.pdbx_strand_id
1 'polypeptide(L)'
;MHVPGPTLAEFGHGSIQVSGRKALGPRPLVVVLLEWADDGANGFPEISSVHPLDYYEQLAFGHPSPPFTTDPVNPAGLAEYVQECSNGRFWFTRAGVLGPEPMGLFGNPSETEHMGKVAERMAGLFPDLLHSMDVDVDSLITADELVVLVVENHRDRYPANRGTQSVPVTLGDVTKTMDLRIAFAGPFTPFYQIGHEVAHSLGAVDMYNPGTMNYLLTLMSAYSFTGNDQGTVHLDAWHKMALGWCEPGRVQLSADGSASVVEISAERPDGAVILWHPSRGATEYFLVERRNRAGGRKYDVDFPDDGVLLWHIDPSRAPMNRGAPDLSPGSSGVWRAGMRTPPLTWTDGTVAVGGIDITTGPEPGSIRLDW
;
A
#
# COMPACT_ATOMS: atom_id res chain seq x y z
N MET A 1 33.29 -5.48 -25.38
CA MET A 1 32.00 -4.78 -25.61
C MET A 1 31.24 -4.91 -24.30
N HIS A 2 31.09 -3.82 -23.55
CA HIS A 2 30.42 -3.84 -22.24
C HIS A 2 28.93 -4.04 -22.50
N VAL A 3 28.39 -5.20 -22.14
CA VAL A 3 26.94 -5.42 -22.19
C VAL A 3 26.36 -4.57 -21.05
N PRO A 4 25.50 -3.57 -21.35
CA PRO A 4 24.90 -2.77 -20.29
C PRO A 4 24.06 -3.67 -19.39
N GLY A 5 24.14 -3.45 -18.07
CA GLY A 5 23.28 -4.15 -17.11
C GLY A 5 21.79 -3.85 -17.32
N PRO A 6 20.88 -4.65 -16.72
CA PRO A 6 19.45 -4.47 -16.90
C PRO A 6 18.97 -3.08 -16.48
N THR A 7 18.01 -2.55 -17.21
CA THR A 7 17.29 -1.30 -16.95
C THR A 7 16.37 -1.43 -15.73
N LEU A 8 15.99 -0.29 -15.14
CA LEU A 8 14.98 -0.30 -14.06
C LEU A 8 13.63 -0.85 -14.51
N ALA A 9 13.25 -0.63 -15.77
CA ALA A 9 12.03 -1.19 -16.32
C ALA A 9 12.06 -2.73 -16.34
N GLU A 10 13.22 -3.33 -16.65
CA GLU A 10 13.41 -4.79 -16.59
C GLU A 10 13.33 -5.33 -15.15
N PHE A 11 13.71 -4.53 -14.14
CA PHE A 11 13.50 -4.85 -12.73
C PHE A 11 12.05 -4.62 -12.24
N GLY A 12 11.17 -4.09 -13.10
CA GLY A 12 9.76 -3.89 -12.80
C GLY A 12 9.38 -2.46 -12.39
N HIS A 13 10.24 -1.46 -12.59
CA HIS A 13 9.91 -0.07 -12.28
C HIS A 13 8.68 0.43 -13.05
N GLY A 14 7.63 0.85 -12.34
CA GLY A 14 6.36 1.31 -12.93
C GLY A 14 5.56 0.20 -13.64
N SER A 15 5.76 -1.06 -13.25
CA SER A 15 5.05 -2.23 -13.77
C SER A 15 3.63 -2.39 -13.21
N ILE A 16 3.35 -1.91 -11.99
CA ILE A 16 2.00 -1.93 -11.42
C ILE A 16 1.19 -0.77 -12.01
N GLN A 17 0.07 -1.14 -12.62
CA GLN A 17 -0.86 -0.25 -13.30
C GLN A 17 -2.28 -0.80 -13.13
N VAL A 18 -3.26 0.10 -13.03
CA VAL A 18 -4.68 -0.25 -13.01
C VAL A 18 -5.24 0.21 -14.34
N SER A 19 -5.88 -0.68 -15.10
CA SER A 19 -6.39 -0.41 -16.44
C SER A 19 -5.39 0.31 -17.37
N GLY A 20 -4.10 -0.02 -17.25
CA GLY A 20 -3.02 0.61 -18.05
C GLY A 20 -2.56 1.99 -17.54
N ARG A 21 -3.13 2.52 -16.46
CA ARG A 21 -2.70 3.77 -15.84
C ARG A 21 -1.85 3.52 -14.60
N LYS A 22 -0.68 4.16 -14.58
CA LYS A 22 0.20 4.18 -13.40
C LYS A 22 -0.43 4.98 -12.26
N ALA A 23 -0.10 4.63 -11.03
CA ALA A 23 -0.38 5.46 -9.86
C ALA A 23 0.63 6.62 -9.81
N LEU A 24 0.52 7.56 -10.76
CA LEU A 24 1.32 8.78 -10.83
C LEU A 24 0.40 9.97 -11.06
N GLY A 25 0.71 11.11 -10.44
CA GLY A 25 -0.09 12.31 -10.51
C GLY A 25 -1.35 12.24 -9.62
N PRO A 26 -2.36 13.08 -9.93
CA PRO A 26 -3.61 13.10 -9.18
C PRO A 26 -4.50 11.91 -9.53
N ARG A 27 -5.18 11.37 -8.52
CA ARG A 27 -6.34 10.48 -8.70
C ARG A 27 -7.47 10.86 -7.74
N PRO A 28 -8.71 11.06 -8.23
CA PRO A 28 -9.89 11.21 -7.39
C PRO A 28 -10.03 10.10 -6.34
N LEU A 29 -10.25 10.48 -5.08
CA LEU A 29 -10.71 9.60 -4.00
C LEU A 29 -12.07 10.11 -3.52
N VAL A 30 -13.05 9.21 -3.44
CA VAL A 30 -14.33 9.44 -2.76
C VAL A 30 -14.48 8.50 -1.57
N VAL A 31 -14.98 9.03 -0.45
CA VAL A 31 -15.45 8.22 0.68
C VAL A 31 -16.98 8.17 0.63
N VAL A 32 -17.56 6.98 0.73
CA VAL A 32 -19.01 6.78 0.75
C VAL A 32 -19.39 6.08 2.04
N LEU A 33 -20.27 6.72 2.82
CA LEU A 33 -20.79 6.21 4.08
C LEU A 33 -22.14 5.54 3.82
N LEU A 34 -22.24 4.24 4.10
CA LEU A 34 -23.44 3.43 3.84
C LEU A 34 -23.95 2.76 5.12
N GLU A 35 -25.25 2.87 5.37
CA GLU A 35 -25.88 2.35 6.60
C GLU A 35 -26.90 1.26 6.29
N TRP A 36 -26.61 0.05 6.71
CA TRP A 36 -27.57 -1.04 6.79
C TRP A 36 -28.46 -0.87 8.02
N ALA A 37 -29.74 -1.21 7.86
CA ALA A 37 -30.71 -1.16 8.94
C ALA A 37 -30.34 -2.18 10.03
N ASP A 38 -30.38 -1.73 11.30
CA ASP A 38 -30.14 -2.57 12.47
C ASP A 38 -31.17 -3.70 12.56
N ASP A 39 -30.67 -4.92 12.76
CA ASP A 39 -31.49 -6.12 13.00
C ASP A 39 -31.77 -6.34 14.49
N GLY A 40 -31.34 -5.40 15.36
CA GLY A 40 -31.50 -5.45 16.81
C GLY A 40 -30.41 -6.25 17.52
N ALA A 41 -29.38 -6.73 16.80
CA ALA A 41 -28.25 -7.46 17.37
C ALA A 41 -27.03 -6.57 17.68
N ASN A 42 -27.15 -5.24 17.58
CA ASN A 42 -26.05 -4.27 17.72
C ASN A 42 -24.88 -4.53 16.74
N GLY A 43 -25.14 -5.21 15.62
CA GLY A 43 -24.16 -5.49 14.56
C GLY A 43 -24.00 -4.32 13.58
N PHE A 44 -24.96 -3.39 13.56
CA PHE A 44 -25.05 -2.30 12.60
C PHE A 44 -25.22 -0.94 13.31
N PRO A 45 -24.27 -0.50 14.17
CA PRO A 45 -24.38 0.80 14.82
C PRO A 45 -24.48 1.91 13.77
N GLU A 46 -25.28 2.95 14.02
CA GLU A 46 -25.26 4.15 13.15
C GLU A 46 -23.83 4.69 13.07
N ILE A 47 -23.36 5.04 11.87
CA ILE A 47 -21.99 5.53 11.65
C ILE A 47 -21.71 6.74 12.56
N SER A 48 -22.69 7.64 12.65
CA SER A 48 -22.62 8.85 13.48
C SER A 48 -22.57 8.58 14.99
N SER A 49 -23.02 7.41 15.44
CA SER A 49 -22.95 6.99 16.84
C SER A 49 -21.55 6.51 17.24
N VAL A 50 -20.73 6.11 16.26
CA VAL A 50 -19.35 5.67 16.49
C VAL A 50 -18.40 6.86 16.32
N HIS A 51 -18.52 7.59 15.21
CA HIS A 51 -17.69 8.75 14.89
C HIS A 51 -18.55 9.88 14.30
N PRO A 52 -18.28 11.15 14.61
CA PRO A 52 -18.94 12.26 13.92
C PRO A 52 -18.58 12.25 12.43
N LEU A 53 -19.45 12.76 11.54
CA LEU A 53 -19.24 12.63 10.08
C LEU A 53 -17.96 13.31 9.56
N ASP A 54 -17.54 14.39 10.22
CA ASP A 54 -16.29 15.08 9.92
C ASP A 54 -15.04 14.22 10.20
N TYR A 55 -15.15 13.18 11.02
CA TYR A 55 -14.11 12.18 11.19
C TYR A 55 -13.67 11.59 9.86
N TYR A 56 -14.61 11.18 9.00
CA TYR A 56 -14.30 10.53 7.72
C TYR A 56 -13.69 11.49 6.70
N GLU A 57 -14.07 12.78 6.77
CA GLU A 57 -13.40 13.85 6.04
C GLU A 57 -11.94 13.98 6.48
N GLN A 58 -11.70 14.03 7.78
CA GLN A 58 -10.34 14.18 8.30
C GLN A 58 -9.48 12.92 8.09
N LEU A 59 -10.08 11.74 8.22
CA LEU A 59 -9.44 10.44 7.96
C LEU A 59 -8.95 10.33 6.52
N ALA A 60 -9.70 10.86 5.55
CA ALA A 60 -9.34 10.78 4.14
C ALA A 60 -8.48 11.96 3.68
N PHE A 61 -8.81 13.19 4.06
CA PHE A 61 -8.27 14.41 3.44
C PHE A 61 -7.69 15.43 4.42
N GLY A 62 -7.77 15.19 5.72
CA GLY A 62 -7.44 16.19 6.72
C GLY A 62 -6.26 15.84 7.61
N HIS A 63 -6.14 16.63 8.68
CA HIS A 63 -5.23 16.40 9.80
C HIS A 63 -6.11 16.07 10.98
N PRO A 64 -6.52 14.80 11.13
CA PRO A 64 -7.58 14.50 12.02
C PRO A 64 -7.14 14.85 13.45
N SER A 65 -7.91 15.74 14.06
CA SER A 65 -7.72 16.12 15.46
C SER A 65 -8.44 15.08 16.33
N PRO A 66 -7.80 14.54 17.38
CA PRO A 66 -8.34 13.45 18.19
C PRO A 66 -9.80 13.67 18.68
N PRO A 67 -10.58 12.58 18.89
CA PRO A 67 -10.21 11.55 19.87
C PRO A 67 -9.77 10.25 19.20
N PHE A 68 -8.60 10.25 18.57
CA PHE A 68 -7.90 8.99 18.39
C PHE A 68 -7.42 8.58 19.77
N THR A 69 -8.13 7.63 20.35
CA THR A 69 -7.82 7.04 21.65
C THR A 69 -6.63 6.07 21.57
N THR A 70 -5.82 6.17 20.53
CA THR A 70 -4.81 5.18 20.17
C THR A 70 -3.45 5.86 20.13
N ASP A 71 -2.50 5.28 20.84
CA ASP A 71 -1.09 5.63 20.83
C ASP A 71 -0.39 4.54 20.00
N PRO A 72 0.18 4.87 18.84
CA PRO A 72 0.39 6.21 18.30
C PRO A 72 -0.81 6.78 17.51
N VAL A 73 -0.91 8.11 17.52
CA VAL A 73 -1.83 8.88 16.68
C VAL A 73 -1.17 9.15 15.34
N ASN A 74 -1.87 8.85 14.25
CA ASN A 74 -1.43 9.19 12.92
C ASN A 74 -1.40 10.72 12.72
N PRO A 75 -0.30 11.30 12.19
CA PRO A 75 -0.18 12.73 11.92
C PRO A 75 -1.23 13.30 10.94
N ALA A 76 -1.76 12.50 9.99
CA ALA A 76 -2.68 12.98 8.95
C ALA A 76 -3.46 11.88 8.20
N GLY A 77 -4.45 12.26 7.40
CA GLY A 77 -5.33 11.35 6.65
C GLY A 77 -4.68 10.59 5.48
N LEU A 78 -5.48 9.75 4.81
CA LEU A 78 -5.06 8.89 3.69
C LEU A 78 -4.37 9.65 2.55
N ALA A 79 -4.85 10.85 2.22
CA ALA A 79 -4.28 11.66 1.16
C ALA A 79 -2.81 12.03 1.45
N GLU A 80 -2.50 12.46 2.68
CA GLU A 80 -1.14 12.79 3.09
C GLU A 80 -0.28 11.52 3.24
N TYR A 81 -0.84 10.42 3.78
CA TYR A 81 -0.16 9.13 3.84
C TYR A 81 0.37 8.70 2.48
N VAL A 82 -0.51 8.68 1.49
CA VAL A 82 -0.15 8.25 0.13
C VAL A 82 0.79 9.24 -0.54
N GLN A 83 0.62 10.55 -0.30
CA GLN A 83 1.53 11.56 -0.81
C GLN A 83 2.94 11.41 -0.24
N GLU A 84 3.09 11.17 1.06
CA GLU A 84 4.38 10.91 1.70
C GLU A 84 4.97 9.58 1.21
N CYS A 85 4.15 8.51 1.17
CA CYS A 85 4.58 7.18 0.77
C CYS A 85 5.09 7.14 -0.68
N SER A 86 4.49 7.95 -1.56
CA SER A 86 4.88 8.08 -2.97
C SER A 86 5.96 9.13 -3.24
N ASN A 87 6.49 9.80 -2.20
CA ASN A 87 7.42 10.92 -2.33
C ASN A 87 6.87 12.04 -3.23
N GLY A 88 5.57 12.33 -3.14
CA GLY A 88 4.87 13.34 -3.92
C GLY A 88 4.60 12.98 -5.38
N ARG A 89 4.91 11.75 -5.82
CA ARG A 89 4.69 11.31 -7.20
C ARG A 89 3.25 10.92 -7.48
N PHE A 90 2.48 10.63 -6.45
CA PHE A 90 1.07 10.31 -6.52
C PHE A 90 0.33 10.96 -5.36
N TRP A 91 -0.88 11.43 -5.61
CA TRP A 91 -1.70 11.99 -4.55
C TRP A 91 -3.17 11.83 -4.88
N PHE A 92 -3.98 11.75 -3.82
CA PHE A 92 -5.42 11.78 -3.98
C PHE A 92 -5.92 13.22 -4.12
N THR A 93 -6.85 13.44 -5.03
CA THR A 93 -7.68 14.64 -5.08
C THR A 93 -9.03 14.33 -4.48
N ARG A 94 -9.59 15.26 -3.72
CA ARG A 94 -10.89 15.09 -3.08
C ARG A 94 -12.02 15.06 -4.12
N ALA A 95 -12.68 13.92 -4.28
CA ALA A 95 -13.95 13.81 -4.99
C ALA A 95 -15.14 14.03 -4.04
N GLY A 96 -15.02 13.63 -2.78
CA GLY A 96 -15.99 13.95 -1.73
C GLY A 96 -16.02 12.96 -0.58
N VAL A 97 -16.80 13.31 0.44
CA VAL A 97 -17.31 12.39 1.46
C VAL A 97 -18.82 12.45 1.37
N LEU A 98 -19.45 11.31 1.07
CA LEU A 98 -20.88 11.21 0.77
C LEU A 98 -21.60 10.38 1.82
N GLY A 99 -22.86 10.72 2.09
CA GLY A 99 -23.70 10.03 3.06
C GLY A 99 -23.55 10.56 4.49
N PRO A 100 -24.07 9.81 5.49
CA PRO A 100 -24.51 8.42 5.42
C PRO A 100 -25.79 8.22 4.60
N GLU A 101 -25.86 7.15 3.82
CA GLU A 101 -27.03 6.80 3.03
C GLU A 101 -27.58 5.41 3.40
N PRO A 102 -28.90 5.23 3.50
CA PRO A 102 -29.48 3.96 3.92
C PRO A 102 -29.33 2.91 2.81
N MET A 103 -29.02 1.68 3.19
CA MET A 103 -28.95 0.49 2.32
C MET A 103 -30.17 -0.43 2.47
N GLY A 104 -31.01 -0.20 3.49
CA GLY A 104 -32.10 -1.11 3.87
C GLY A 104 -31.60 -2.29 4.70
N LEU A 105 -32.36 -3.39 4.70
CA LEU A 105 -31.99 -4.60 5.46
C LEU A 105 -30.76 -5.27 4.82
N PHE A 106 -29.76 -5.64 5.64
CA PHE A 106 -28.56 -6.36 5.17
C PHE A 106 -28.94 -7.69 4.53
N GLY A 107 -29.63 -8.55 5.29
CA GLY A 107 -30.17 -9.82 4.79
C GLY A 107 -29.11 -10.89 4.51
N ASN A 108 -27.90 -10.77 5.07
CA ASN A 108 -26.78 -11.71 4.93
C ASN A 108 -26.52 -12.19 3.49
N PRO A 109 -26.28 -11.26 2.54
CA PRO A 109 -26.05 -11.60 1.15
C PRO A 109 -24.74 -12.38 0.99
N SER A 110 -24.61 -13.13 -0.10
CA SER A 110 -23.28 -13.57 -0.56
C SER A 110 -22.39 -12.36 -0.85
N GLU A 111 -21.06 -12.54 -0.86
CA GLU A 111 -20.14 -11.43 -1.14
C GLU A 111 -20.43 -10.77 -2.50
N THR A 112 -20.69 -11.56 -3.54
CA THR A 112 -21.05 -11.03 -4.87
C THR A 112 -22.34 -10.20 -4.83
N GLU A 113 -23.39 -10.68 -4.17
CA GLU A 113 -24.66 -9.95 -4.02
C GLU A 113 -24.47 -8.67 -3.21
N HIS A 114 -23.62 -8.71 -2.17
CA HIS A 114 -23.28 -7.54 -1.37
C HIS A 114 -22.60 -6.47 -2.23
N MET A 115 -21.56 -6.83 -2.97
CA MET A 115 -20.83 -5.91 -3.84
C MET A 115 -21.75 -5.34 -4.93
N GLY A 116 -22.63 -6.17 -5.49
CA GLY A 116 -23.64 -5.73 -6.45
C GLY A 116 -24.59 -4.69 -5.89
N LYS A 117 -25.16 -4.93 -4.71
CA LYS A 117 -26.05 -3.97 -4.03
C LYS A 117 -25.37 -2.65 -3.74
N VAL A 118 -24.12 -2.67 -3.26
CA VAL A 118 -23.36 -1.44 -2.98
C VAL A 118 -23.11 -0.65 -4.27
N ALA A 119 -22.67 -1.31 -5.33
CA ALA A 119 -22.43 -0.67 -6.62
C ALA A 119 -23.71 -0.06 -7.22
N GLU A 120 -24.81 -0.81 -7.23
CA GLU A 120 -26.12 -0.32 -7.69
C GLU A 120 -26.60 0.86 -6.85
N ARG A 121 -26.40 0.82 -5.53
CA ARG A 121 -26.77 1.92 -4.64
C ARG A 121 -25.97 3.18 -4.96
N MET A 122 -24.66 3.07 -5.10
CA MET A 122 -23.81 4.20 -5.45
C MET A 122 -24.18 4.80 -6.81
N ALA A 123 -24.40 3.95 -7.82
CA ALA A 123 -24.84 4.36 -9.15
C ALA A 123 -26.14 5.17 -9.13
N GLY A 124 -27.10 4.76 -8.28
CA GLY A 124 -28.38 5.45 -8.14
C GLY A 124 -28.34 6.72 -7.31
N LEU A 125 -27.48 6.80 -6.28
CA LEU A 125 -27.43 7.94 -5.36
C LEU A 125 -26.52 9.07 -5.85
N PHE A 126 -25.43 8.74 -6.56
CA PHE A 126 -24.39 9.70 -6.92
C PHE A 126 -24.08 9.74 -8.43
N PRO A 127 -25.10 9.76 -9.32
CA PRO A 127 -24.87 9.71 -10.76
C PRO A 127 -24.08 10.91 -11.28
N ASP A 128 -24.31 12.11 -10.75
CA ASP A 128 -23.57 13.33 -11.14
C ASP A 128 -22.07 13.22 -10.89
N LEU A 129 -21.69 12.76 -9.68
CA LEU A 129 -20.28 12.56 -9.33
C LEU A 129 -19.66 11.52 -10.25
N LEU A 130 -20.27 10.34 -10.34
CA LEU A 130 -19.76 9.22 -11.13
C LEU A 130 -19.60 9.61 -12.61
N HIS A 131 -20.57 10.33 -13.20
CA HIS A 131 -20.45 10.83 -14.58
C HIS A 131 -19.26 11.76 -14.78
N SER A 132 -18.90 12.56 -13.78
CA SER A 132 -17.76 13.48 -13.85
C SER A 132 -16.39 12.79 -13.71
N MET A 133 -16.36 11.49 -13.37
CA MET A 133 -15.11 10.75 -13.16
C MET A 133 -14.62 9.99 -14.39
N ASP A 134 -15.43 9.85 -15.43
CA ASP A 134 -15.02 9.34 -16.75
C ASP A 134 -14.26 10.46 -17.47
N VAL A 135 -12.94 10.48 -17.25
CA VAL A 135 -11.99 11.51 -17.67
C VAL A 135 -11.52 11.28 -19.11
N ASP A 136 -11.42 10.02 -19.54
CA ASP A 136 -10.99 9.68 -20.90
C ASP A 136 -12.14 9.60 -21.92
N VAL A 137 -13.38 9.74 -21.45
CA VAL A 137 -14.62 9.88 -22.23
C VAL A 137 -14.94 8.59 -23.00
N ASP A 138 -14.58 7.43 -22.45
CA ASP A 138 -14.87 6.12 -23.03
C ASP A 138 -16.22 5.53 -22.54
N SER A 139 -16.94 6.26 -21.67
CA SER A 139 -18.20 5.86 -21.03
C SER A 139 -18.07 4.71 -20.02
N LEU A 140 -16.85 4.40 -19.61
CA LEU A 140 -16.53 3.56 -18.47
C LEU A 140 -16.05 4.45 -17.32
N ILE A 141 -16.32 4.02 -16.08
CA ILE A 141 -15.79 4.65 -14.87
C ILE A 141 -15.05 3.55 -14.13
N THR A 142 -13.73 3.57 -14.24
CA THR A 142 -12.85 2.48 -13.77
C THR A 142 -11.90 2.92 -12.65
N ALA A 143 -11.30 1.93 -11.98
CA ALA A 143 -10.46 2.17 -10.81
C ALA A 143 -9.19 3.00 -11.08
N ASP A 144 -8.82 3.19 -12.34
CA ASP A 144 -7.74 4.09 -12.74
C ASP A 144 -8.14 5.57 -12.78
N GLU A 145 -9.43 5.86 -12.77
CA GLU A 145 -10.00 7.20 -12.75
C GLU A 145 -10.51 7.59 -11.36
N LEU A 146 -11.12 6.64 -10.64
CA LEU A 146 -11.71 6.87 -9.31
C LEU A 146 -11.30 5.77 -8.32
N VAL A 147 -10.75 6.19 -7.18
CA VAL A 147 -10.61 5.32 -6.01
C VAL A 147 -11.81 5.55 -5.09
N VAL A 148 -12.40 4.46 -4.62
CA VAL A 148 -13.56 4.48 -3.72
C VAL A 148 -13.21 3.78 -2.42
N LEU A 149 -13.41 4.48 -1.30
CA LEU A 149 -13.49 3.92 0.03
C LEU A 149 -14.96 3.90 0.46
N VAL A 150 -15.53 2.72 0.68
CA VAL A 150 -16.85 2.56 1.30
C VAL A 150 -16.65 2.24 2.78
N VAL A 151 -17.27 3.04 3.66
CA VAL A 151 -17.41 2.71 5.08
C VAL A 151 -18.84 2.28 5.32
N GLU A 152 -19.02 1.00 5.65
CA GLU A 152 -20.31 0.45 6.00
C GLU A 152 -20.44 0.37 7.50
N ASN A 153 -21.64 0.60 8.02
CA ASN A 153 -21.94 0.59 9.44
C ASN A 153 -21.90 -0.80 10.11
N HIS A 154 -21.27 -1.80 9.48
CA HIS A 154 -21.19 -3.17 9.95
C HIS A 154 -20.01 -3.35 10.91
N ARG A 155 -20.30 -3.64 12.18
CA ARG A 155 -19.32 -3.70 13.28
C ARG A 155 -18.16 -4.67 13.01
N ASP A 156 -18.50 -5.90 12.61
CA ASP A 156 -17.52 -6.97 12.41
C ASP A 156 -17.09 -7.11 10.95
N ARG A 157 -17.20 -6.03 10.16
CA ARG A 157 -16.80 -6.05 8.75
C ARG A 157 -15.28 -6.16 8.67
N TYR A 158 -14.80 -7.30 8.21
CA TYR A 158 -13.43 -7.41 7.75
C TYR A 158 -13.25 -6.52 6.52
N PRO A 159 -12.28 -5.61 6.52
CA PRO A 159 -12.01 -4.77 5.37
C PRO A 159 -11.48 -5.62 4.22
N ALA A 160 -11.74 -5.12 3.03
CA ALA A 160 -11.53 -5.88 1.80
C ALA A 160 -11.59 -4.97 0.59
N ASN A 161 -10.68 -5.16 -0.36
CA ASN A 161 -10.75 -4.59 -1.68
C ASN A 161 -11.41 -5.59 -2.64
N ARG A 162 -12.53 -5.20 -3.25
CA ARG A 162 -13.31 -6.08 -4.13
C ARG A 162 -13.65 -5.38 -5.43
N GLY A 163 -13.55 -6.12 -6.53
CA GLY A 163 -14.17 -5.72 -7.78
C GLY A 163 -15.68 -5.78 -7.63
N THR A 164 -16.38 -4.80 -8.16
CA THR A 164 -17.84 -4.82 -8.25
C THR A 164 -18.27 -5.46 -9.56
N GLN A 165 -19.53 -5.88 -9.63
CA GLN A 165 -20.14 -6.11 -10.94
C GLN A 165 -20.23 -4.77 -11.68
N SER A 166 -20.13 -4.80 -13.01
CA SER A 166 -20.35 -3.61 -13.82
C SER A 166 -21.82 -3.18 -13.71
N VAL A 167 -22.06 -1.91 -13.35
CA VAL A 167 -23.42 -1.37 -13.17
C VAL A 167 -23.64 -0.13 -14.03
N PRO A 168 -24.83 0.05 -14.62
CA PRO A 168 -25.13 1.26 -15.39
C PRO A 168 -25.33 2.46 -14.46
N VAL A 169 -24.76 3.60 -14.84
CA VAL A 169 -24.97 4.90 -14.19
C VAL A 169 -25.66 5.82 -15.20
N THR A 170 -26.92 6.14 -14.96
CA THR A 170 -27.72 6.98 -15.87
C THR A 170 -27.89 8.38 -15.30
N LEU A 171 -27.57 9.39 -16.11
CA LEU A 171 -27.81 10.80 -15.81
C LEU A 171 -28.47 11.46 -17.03
N GLY A 172 -29.76 11.82 -16.89
CA GLY A 172 -30.56 12.25 -18.03
C GLY A 172 -30.66 11.15 -19.09
N ASP A 173 -30.31 11.48 -20.33
CA ASP A 173 -30.33 10.55 -21.48
C ASP A 173 -28.98 9.84 -21.72
N VAL A 174 -27.99 10.04 -20.84
CA VAL A 174 -26.65 9.45 -20.96
C VAL A 174 -26.49 8.32 -19.94
N THR A 175 -26.07 7.15 -20.41
CA THR A 175 -25.71 6.02 -19.56
C THR A 175 -24.22 5.70 -19.72
N LYS A 176 -23.50 5.67 -18.60
CA LYS A 176 -22.13 5.18 -18.48
C LYS A 176 -22.12 3.86 -17.73
N THR A 177 -21.00 3.15 -17.75
CA THR A 177 -20.81 1.90 -16.98
C THR A 177 -19.80 2.11 -15.87
N MET A 178 -20.18 1.86 -14.63
CA MET A 178 -19.26 1.83 -13.50
C MET A 178 -18.72 0.42 -13.32
N ASP A 179 -17.39 0.27 -13.38
CA ASP A 179 -16.67 -0.99 -13.13
C ASP A 179 -15.46 -0.70 -12.23
N LEU A 180 -15.71 -0.72 -10.92
CA LEU A 180 -14.77 -0.26 -9.92
C LEU A 180 -14.23 -1.38 -9.07
N ARG A 181 -13.08 -1.11 -8.45
CA ARG A 181 -12.60 -1.83 -7.28
C ARG A 181 -12.77 -0.94 -6.05
N ILE A 182 -13.58 -1.41 -5.11
CA ILE A 182 -13.95 -0.66 -3.91
C ILE A 182 -13.17 -1.22 -2.72
N ALA A 183 -12.53 -0.33 -1.96
CA ALA A 183 -12.01 -0.63 -0.64
C ALA A 183 -13.14 -0.52 0.37
N PHE A 184 -13.43 -1.60 1.09
CA PHE A 184 -14.44 -1.65 2.14
C PHE A 184 -13.80 -1.55 3.52
N ALA A 185 -14.44 -0.79 4.39
CA ALA A 185 -14.10 -0.67 5.81
C ALA A 185 -15.38 -0.64 6.66
N GLY A 186 -15.24 -0.96 7.94
CA GLY A 186 -16.23 -0.69 8.98
C GLY A 186 -15.88 0.56 9.78
N PRO A 187 -16.77 1.03 10.67
CA PRO A 187 -16.53 2.22 11.49
C PRO A 187 -15.41 2.02 12.53
N PHE A 188 -15.01 0.78 12.79
CA PHE A 188 -13.93 0.41 13.70
C PHE A 188 -12.71 -0.17 12.97
N THR A 189 -12.57 0.06 11.66
CA THR A 189 -11.40 -0.42 10.92
C THR A 189 -10.20 0.50 11.20
N PRO A 190 -9.04 -0.06 11.59
CA PRO A 190 -7.85 0.74 11.89
C PRO A 190 -7.25 1.33 10.61
N PHE A 191 -6.53 2.44 10.76
CA PHE A 191 -5.97 3.20 9.63
C PHE A 191 -5.09 2.35 8.72
N TYR A 192 -4.25 1.48 9.30
CA TYR A 192 -3.44 0.52 8.55
C TYR A 192 -4.27 -0.28 7.54
N GLN A 193 -5.39 -0.86 7.99
CA GLN A 193 -6.23 -1.70 7.13
C GLN A 193 -6.93 -0.88 6.06
N ILE A 194 -7.37 0.34 6.38
CA ILE A 194 -7.96 1.25 5.38
C ILE A 194 -6.91 1.59 4.31
N GLY A 195 -5.70 1.97 4.72
CA GLY A 195 -4.59 2.22 3.80
C GLY A 195 -4.25 1.00 2.95
N HIS A 196 -4.21 -0.19 3.56
CA HIS A 196 -3.96 -1.48 2.89
C HIS A 196 -4.98 -1.76 1.79
N GLU A 197 -6.28 -1.68 2.08
CA GLU A 197 -7.31 -1.92 1.09
C GLU A 197 -7.37 -0.84 0.01
N VAL A 198 -7.07 0.41 0.36
CA VAL A 198 -6.96 1.50 -0.63
C VAL A 198 -5.75 1.29 -1.54
N ALA A 199 -4.63 0.76 -1.04
CA ALA A 199 -3.46 0.44 -1.85
C ALA A 199 -3.73 -0.64 -2.90
N HIS A 200 -4.62 -1.61 -2.60
CA HIS A 200 -5.09 -2.56 -3.61
C HIS A 200 -5.83 -1.89 -4.78
N SER A 201 -6.53 -0.76 -4.56
CA SER A 201 -7.12 0.02 -5.65
C SER A 201 -6.07 0.68 -6.56
N LEU A 202 -4.81 0.71 -6.14
CA LEU A 202 -3.67 1.15 -6.95
C LEU A 202 -2.90 -0.03 -7.59
N GLY A 203 -3.35 -1.27 -7.35
CA GLY A 203 -2.74 -2.50 -7.86
C GLY A 203 -1.68 -3.12 -6.95
N ALA A 204 -1.51 -2.63 -5.71
CA ALA A 204 -0.65 -3.29 -4.73
C ALA A 204 -1.15 -4.72 -4.42
N VAL A 205 -0.26 -5.60 -3.99
CA VAL A 205 -0.55 -7.01 -3.74
C VAL A 205 -0.15 -7.41 -2.32
N ASP A 206 -0.84 -8.41 -1.79
CA ASP A 206 -0.56 -8.93 -0.47
C ASP A 206 0.85 -9.51 -0.34
N MET A 207 1.50 -9.23 0.79
CA MET A 207 2.84 -9.68 1.16
C MET A 207 2.90 -10.31 2.56
N TYR A 208 1.76 -10.88 3.03
CA TYR A 208 1.67 -11.59 4.31
C TYR A 208 2.67 -12.75 4.45
N ASN A 209 3.03 -13.40 3.33
CA ASN A 209 3.89 -14.60 3.25
C ASN A 209 3.45 -15.73 4.23
N PRO A 210 4.01 -16.95 4.18
CA PRO A 210 3.58 -18.02 5.09
C PRO A 210 3.82 -17.65 6.58
N GLY A 211 2.83 -17.72 7.46
CA GLY A 211 3.05 -17.58 8.91
C GLY A 211 3.29 -16.16 9.45
N THR A 212 2.54 -15.15 8.97
CA THR A 212 2.62 -13.74 9.41
C THR A 212 4.02 -13.14 9.25
N MET A 213 4.61 -13.39 8.10
CA MET A 213 5.96 -13.01 7.74
C MET A 213 5.97 -11.61 7.11
N ASN A 214 7.01 -10.80 7.36
CA ASN A 214 7.05 -9.34 7.10
C ASN A 214 6.16 -8.47 8.01
N TYR A 215 5.79 -8.96 9.20
CA TYR A 215 4.93 -8.22 10.14
C TYR A 215 5.42 -6.77 10.37
N LEU A 216 4.57 -5.79 10.07
CA LEU A 216 4.86 -4.34 10.11
C LEU A 216 6.08 -3.87 9.30
N LEU A 217 6.58 -4.66 8.34
CA LEU A 217 7.68 -4.24 7.46
C LEU A 217 7.19 -3.51 6.19
N THR A 218 5.94 -3.74 5.80
CA THR A 218 5.26 -3.11 4.68
C THR A 218 3.77 -3.01 4.98
N LEU A 219 3.10 -1.99 4.47
CA LEU A 219 1.64 -1.83 4.57
C LEU A 219 0.90 -3.08 4.05
N MET A 220 1.46 -3.78 3.06
CA MET A 220 0.82 -4.97 2.46
C MET A 220 1.03 -6.26 3.27
N SER A 221 1.34 -6.17 4.56
CA SER A 221 1.64 -7.32 5.42
C SER A 221 0.76 -7.40 6.67
N ALA A 222 1.03 -8.37 7.54
CA ALA A 222 0.40 -8.55 8.83
C ALA A 222 0.70 -7.40 9.81
N TYR A 223 -0.25 -7.17 10.72
CA TYR A 223 -0.28 -6.06 11.67
C TYR A 223 -0.93 -6.51 13.01
N SER A 224 -0.82 -5.71 14.07
CA SER A 224 -1.51 -5.91 15.37
C SER A 224 -2.66 -4.95 15.62
N PHE A 225 -2.82 -3.94 14.77
CA PHE A 225 -3.79 -2.87 14.97
C PHE A 225 -5.23 -3.38 14.96
N THR A 226 -6.02 -2.87 15.90
CA THR A 226 -7.43 -3.23 16.10
C THR A 226 -8.27 -1.99 16.36
N GLY A 227 -9.57 -2.05 16.05
CA GLY A 227 -10.46 -0.93 16.33
C GLY A 227 -10.00 0.36 15.65
N ASN A 228 -10.06 1.47 16.38
CA ASN A 228 -9.71 2.80 15.86
C ASN A 228 -8.19 3.09 15.88
N ASP A 229 -7.34 2.07 15.93
CA ASP A 229 -5.88 2.22 15.89
C ASP A 229 -5.44 2.99 14.64
N GLN A 230 -4.54 3.94 14.86
CA GLN A 230 -4.03 4.83 13.80
C GLN A 230 -2.62 4.46 13.34
N GLY A 231 -1.98 3.49 13.98
CA GLY A 231 -0.63 3.07 13.62
C GLY A 231 -0.54 2.57 12.18
N THR A 232 0.58 2.84 11.54
CA THR A 232 0.85 2.41 10.15
C THR A 232 2.33 2.38 9.81
N VAL A 233 2.65 1.78 8.66
CA VAL A 233 3.98 1.79 8.05
C VAL A 233 3.87 2.10 6.57
N HIS A 234 4.96 2.56 5.96
CA HIS A 234 5.02 2.72 4.50
C HIS A 234 4.96 1.37 3.77
N LEU A 235 4.61 1.43 2.48
CA LEU A 235 4.94 0.38 1.51
C LEU A 235 6.45 0.12 1.48
N ASP A 236 6.81 -1.13 1.21
CA ASP A 236 8.18 -1.54 0.93
C ASP A 236 8.71 -0.96 -0.40
N ALA A 237 10.03 -1.03 -0.54
CA ALA A 237 10.70 -0.56 -1.75
C ALA A 237 10.30 -1.31 -3.02
N TRP A 238 9.86 -2.57 -2.96
CA TRP A 238 9.44 -3.30 -4.16
C TRP A 238 8.13 -2.74 -4.68
N HIS A 239 7.12 -2.55 -3.83
CA HIS A 239 5.88 -1.88 -4.18
C HIS A 239 6.13 -0.46 -4.67
N LYS A 240 6.94 0.33 -3.96
CA LYS A 240 7.27 1.70 -4.38
C LYS A 240 7.93 1.72 -5.76
N MET A 241 8.89 0.83 -6.03
CA MET A 241 9.53 0.74 -7.34
C MET A 241 8.51 0.32 -8.41
N ALA A 242 7.70 -0.69 -8.12
CA ALA A 242 6.71 -1.23 -9.05
C ALA A 242 5.61 -0.22 -9.39
N LEU A 243 5.23 0.66 -8.46
CA LEU A 243 4.33 1.80 -8.68
C LEU A 243 5.01 3.00 -9.37
N GLY A 244 6.34 3.00 -9.45
CA GLY A 244 7.15 4.10 -10.02
C GLY A 244 7.41 5.24 -9.02
N TRP A 245 7.33 4.97 -7.73
CA TRP A 245 7.50 5.93 -6.63
C TRP A 245 8.95 6.08 -6.14
N CYS A 246 9.85 5.21 -6.58
CA CYS A 246 11.30 5.29 -6.33
C CYS A 246 12.10 4.66 -7.48
N GLU A 247 13.38 5.03 -7.62
CA GLU A 247 14.30 4.49 -8.64
C GLU A 247 15.55 3.89 -8.00
N PRO A 248 15.48 2.68 -7.43
CA PRO A 248 16.62 2.08 -6.73
C PRO A 248 17.92 2.08 -7.55
N GLY A 249 19.05 2.41 -6.92
CA GLY A 249 20.37 2.28 -7.54
C GLY A 249 20.63 0.84 -7.97
N ARG A 250 21.24 0.61 -9.13
CA ARG A 250 21.51 -0.75 -9.65
C ARG A 250 22.98 -1.07 -9.48
N VAL A 251 23.28 -2.05 -8.62
CA VAL A 251 24.65 -2.46 -8.31
C VAL A 251 24.84 -3.92 -8.70
N GLN A 252 25.81 -4.17 -9.58
CA GLN A 252 26.17 -5.53 -9.96
C GLN A 252 26.96 -6.18 -8.83
N LEU A 253 26.54 -7.37 -8.42
CA LEU A 253 27.28 -8.19 -7.47
C LEU A 253 28.56 -8.74 -8.12
N SER A 254 29.65 -8.66 -7.35
CA SER A 254 31.00 -9.15 -7.63
C SER A 254 31.51 -9.91 -6.41
N ALA A 255 32.72 -10.48 -6.51
CA ALA A 255 33.35 -11.18 -5.39
C ALA A 255 33.55 -10.27 -4.17
N ASP A 256 33.93 -9.02 -4.44
CA ASP A 256 34.09 -7.93 -3.49
C ASP A 256 33.35 -6.69 -4.00
N GLY A 257 32.62 -6.00 -3.14
CA GLY A 257 31.89 -4.80 -3.54
C GLY A 257 31.25 -4.04 -2.40
N SER A 258 30.67 -2.88 -2.72
CA SER A 258 29.97 -2.07 -1.74
C SER A 258 28.82 -1.29 -2.33
N ALA A 259 27.82 -0.98 -1.51
CA ALA A 259 26.71 -0.09 -1.83
C ALA A 259 26.36 0.79 -0.63
N SER A 260 25.77 1.96 -0.89
CA SER A 260 25.19 2.80 0.16
C SER A 260 23.69 2.88 -0.02
N VAL A 261 22.96 2.75 1.09
CA VAL A 261 21.51 2.78 1.15
C VAL A 261 21.10 3.90 2.10
N VAL A 262 20.13 4.71 1.69
CA VAL A 262 19.51 5.75 2.50
C VAL A 262 18.00 5.57 2.51
N GLU A 263 17.27 6.34 3.30
CA GLU A 263 15.81 6.34 3.18
C GLU A 263 15.39 6.84 1.80
N ILE A 264 14.48 6.11 1.15
CA ILE A 264 13.76 6.64 0.00
C ILE A 264 13.02 7.91 0.43
N SER A 265 13.26 9.01 -0.24
CA SER A 265 12.57 10.29 -0.07
C SER A 265 12.36 10.98 -1.43
N ALA A 266 11.74 12.16 -1.44
CA ALA A 266 11.62 12.97 -2.67
C ALA A 266 12.99 13.45 -3.19
N GLU A 267 13.94 13.74 -2.29
CA GLU A 267 15.30 14.17 -2.59
C GLU A 267 16.22 12.99 -2.94
N ARG A 268 15.93 11.82 -2.40
CA ARG A 268 16.66 10.56 -2.62
C ARG A 268 15.70 9.46 -3.08
N PRO A 269 15.08 9.60 -4.26
CA PRO A 269 14.19 8.56 -4.77
C PRO A 269 14.99 7.30 -5.16
N ASP A 270 16.31 7.42 -5.27
CA ASP A 270 17.30 6.35 -5.46
C ASP A 270 17.81 5.74 -4.16
N GLY A 271 17.17 6.02 -3.01
CA GLY A 271 17.68 5.63 -1.70
C GLY A 271 17.81 4.12 -1.46
N ALA A 272 16.99 3.31 -2.14
CA ALA A 272 17.10 1.86 -2.14
C ALA A 272 18.10 1.36 -3.20
N VAL A 273 18.58 0.12 -3.07
CA VAL A 273 19.55 -0.47 -3.99
C VAL A 273 19.13 -1.86 -4.45
N ILE A 274 19.17 -2.11 -5.75
CA ILE A 274 19.08 -3.44 -6.37
C ILE A 274 20.48 -4.02 -6.47
N LEU A 275 20.67 -5.18 -5.85
CA LEU A 275 21.84 -6.04 -5.99
C LEU A 275 21.52 -7.16 -6.97
N TRP A 276 22.14 -7.14 -8.15
CA TRP A 276 21.84 -8.08 -9.25
C TRP A 276 23.12 -8.76 -9.76
N HIS A 277 22.98 -9.91 -10.42
CA HIS A 277 24.12 -10.64 -11.00
C HIS A 277 23.89 -10.94 -12.49
N PRO A 278 24.90 -10.87 -13.37
CA PRO A 278 24.72 -11.09 -14.81
C PRO A 278 24.11 -12.45 -15.19
N SER A 279 24.35 -13.50 -14.40
CA SER A 279 23.74 -14.82 -14.63
C SER A 279 22.25 -14.88 -14.29
N ARG A 280 21.71 -13.89 -13.58
CA ARG A 280 20.30 -13.78 -13.19
C ARG A 280 19.58 -12.65 -13.93
N GLY A 281 20.30 -11.63 -14.36
CA GLY A 281 19.71 -10.45 -14.99
C GLY A 281 18.73 -9.75 -14.04
N ALA A 282 17.54 -9.44 -14.53
CA ALA A 282 16.47 -8.82 -13.74
C ALA A 282 15.41 -9.81 -13.22
N THR A 283 15.56 -11.12 -13.48
CA THR A 283 14.56 -12.10 -13.05
C THR A 283 14.68 -12.47 -11.59
N GLU A 284 15.89 -12.44 -11.04
CA GLU A 284 16.16 -12.76 -9.64
C GLU A 284 17.26 -11.83 -9.09
N TYR A 285 16.95 -11.13 -8.00
CA TYR A 285 17.80 -10.09 -7.43
C TYR A 285 17.44 -9.83 -5.96
N PHE A 286 18.29 -9.07 -5.28
CA PHE A 286 17.97 -8.53 -3.95
C PHE A 286 17.69 -7.03 -4.06
N LEU A 287 16.67 -6.56 -3.34
CA LEU A 287 16.35 -5.15 -3.20
C LEU A 287 16.52 -4.75 -1.73
N VAL A 288 17.41 -3.80 -1.48
CA VAL A 288 17.76 -3.35 -0.13
C VAL A 288 17.20 -1.95 0.10
N GLU A 289 16.48 -1.77 1.20
CA GLU A 289 15.99 -0.46 1.62
C GLU A 289 16.34 -0.16 3.07
N ARG A 290 16.55 1.11 3.38
CA ARG A 290 16.72 1.59 4.76
C ARG A 290 15.35 2.02 5.29
N ARG A 291 15.00 1.59 6.50
CA ARG A 291 13.84 2.07 7.29
C ARG A 291 14.25 2.40 8.73
N ASN A 292 13.66 3.45 9.32
CA ASN A 292 13.85 3.83 10.73
C ASN A 292 12.62 4.54 11.25
N ARG A 293 12.10 4.02 12.34
CA ARG A 293 11.00 4.60 13.12
C ARG A 293 11.21 6.04 13.59
N ALA A 294 12.46 6.44 13.82
CA ALA A 294 12.85 7.78 14.25
C ALA A 294 13.41 8.63 13.09
N GLY A 295 13.21 8.18 11.85
CA GLY A 295 13.61 8.88 10.63
C GLY A 295 12.70 10.07 10.30
N GLY A 296 12.85 10.59 9.08
CA GLY A 296 12.08 11.75 8.61
C GLY A 296 10.64 11.44 8.16
N ARG A 297 10.27 10.16 8.09
CA ARG A 297 8.95 9.69 7.63
C ARG A 297 7.97 9.66 8.80
N LYS A 298 6.84 10.34 8.64
CA LYS A 298 5.84 10.49 9.70
C LYS A 298 5.02 9.21 9.87
N TYR A 299 4.84 8.45 8.79
CA TYR A 299 4.03 7.23 8.78
C TYR A 299 4.84 5.94 8.92
N ASP A 300 6.09 6.03 9.36
CA ASP A 300 6.94 4.89 9.71
C ASP A 300 7.17 4.78 11.22
N VAL A 301 6.46 5.54 12.06
CA VAL A 301 6.66 5.56 13.52
C VAL A 301 6.42 4.20 14.18
N ASP A 302 5.51 3.38 13.63
CA ASP A 302 5.23 2.02 14.08
C ASP A 302 6.15 0.95 13.46
N PHE A 303 7.06 1.36 12.57
CA PHE A 303 8.05 0.44 12.03
C PHE A 303 8.90 -0.11 13.20
N PRO A 304 9.19 -1.42 13.25
CA PRO A 304 9.68 -2.05 14.47
C PRO A 304 11.12 -1.68 14.87
N ASP A 305 11.92 -1.09 13.97
CA ASP A 305 13.37 -0.96 14.19
C ASP A 305 14.08 0.17 13.40
N ASP A 306 15.41 0.20 13.43
CA ASP A 306 16.28 1.01 12.57
C ASP A 306 17.33 0.12 11.87
N GLY A 307 17.34 0.12 10.54
CA GLY A 307 18.33 -0.60 9.74
C GLY A 307 17.89 -0.84 8.30
N VAL A 308 18.37 -1.92 7.69
CA VAL A 308 18.00 -2.31 6.33
C VAL A 308 17.12 -3.54 6.26
N LEU A 309 16.16 -3.52 5.32
CA LEU A 309 15.41 -4.68 4.86
C LEU A 309 16.07 -5.22 3.61
N LEU A 310 16.07 -6.55 3.48
CA LEU A 310 16.67 -7.26 2.34
C LEU A 310 15.57 -8.08 1.67
N TRP A 311 14.95 -7.53 0.63
CA TRP A 311 13.93 -8.23 -0.15
C TRP A 311 14.58 -9.12 -1.19
N HIS A 312 14.26 -10.41 -1.19
CA HIS A 312 14.63 -11.33 -2.27
C HIS A 312 13.47 -11.39 -3.26
N ILE A 313 13.73 -11.00 -4.50
CA ILE A 313 12.79 -11.04 -5.62
C ILE A 313 13.19 -12.16 -6.56
N ASP A 314 12.27 -13.06 -6.86
CA ASP A 314 12.44 -14.14 -7.83
C ASP A 314 11.09 -14.52 -8.44
N PRO A 315 11.03 -15.18 -9.61
CA PRO A 315 9.78 -15.35 -10.34
C PRO A 315 8.90 -16.48 -9.76
N SER A 316 9.39 -17.26 -8.80
CA SER A 316 8.68 -18.43 -8.27
C SER A 316 7.80 -18.11 -7.07
N ARG A 317 7.89 -16.91 -6.50
CA ARG A 317 7.17 -16.49 -5.28
C ARG A 317 7.03 -14.98 -5.18
N ALA A 318 6.15 -14.56 -4.28
CA ALA A 318 6.03 -13.16 -3.90
C ALA A 318 7.34 -12.65 -3.26
N PRO A 319 7.60 -11.33 -3.29
CA PRO A 319 8.72 -10.72 -2.58
C PRO A 319 8.77 -11.15 -1.11
N MET A 320 9.95 -11.54 -0.63
CA MET A 320 10.15 -11.95 0.76
C MET A 320 11.32 -11.22 1.39
N ASN A 321 11.13 -10.64 2.58
CA ASN A 321 12.26 -10.17 3.36
C ASN A 321 13.15 -11.37 3.74
N ARG A 322 14.46 -11.17 3.77
CA ARG A 322 15.46 -12.09 4.31
C ARG A 322 15.97 -11.44 5.58
N GLY A 323 15.19 -11.53 6.65
CA GLY A 323 15.43 -10.74 7.85
C GLY A 323 16.54 -11.31 8.73
N ALA A 324 17.05 -10.44 9.60
CA ALA A 324 18.07 -10.77 10.58
C ALA A 324 17.60 -11.80 11.63
N PRO A 325 18.53 -12.54 12.27
CA PRO A 325 19.96 -12.63 11.97
C PRO A 325 20.30 -13.73 10.96
N ASP A 326 19.30 -14.50 10.50
CA ASP A 326 19.56 -15.81 9.89
C ASP A 326 19.18 -15.88 8.40
N LEU A 327 18.77 -14.75 7.80
CA LEU A 327 18.15 -14.69 6.46
C LEU A 327 16.91 -15.59 6.33
N SER A 328 16.25 -15.89 7.46
CA SER A 328 15.03 -16.68 7.45
C SER A 328 14.00 -16.03 6.52
N PRO A 329 13.49 -16.75 5.49
CA PRO A 329 12.52 -16.19 4.58
C PRO A 329 11.33 -15.63 5.35
N GLY A 330 10.99 -14.36 5.09
CA GLY A 330 9.84 -13.69 5.67
C GLY A 330 9.98 -13.28 7.14
N SER A 331 11.16 -13.44 7.78
CA SER A 331 11.32 -12.96 9.15
C SER A 331 11.20 -11.43 9.22
N SER A 332 10.62 -10.93 10.32
CA SER A 332 10.44 -9.48 10.53
C SER A 332 11.70 -8.77 11.06
N GLY A 333 12.85 -9.46 11.04
CA GLY A 333 14.11 -8.92 11.55
C GLY A 333 14.73 -7.89 10.60
N VAL A 334 15.19 -6.78 11.16
CA VAL A 334 15.91 -5.73 10.43
C VAL A 334 17.42 -5.90 10.63
N TRP A 335 18.19 -5.69 9.57
CA TRP A 335 19.65 -5.75 9.60
C TRP A 335 20.24 -4.43 10.07
N ARG A 336 20.79 -4.41 11.29
CA ARG A 336 21.33 -3.21 11.92
C ARG A 336 22.81 -3.00 11.61
N ALA A 337 23.28 -1.76 11.75
CA ALA A 337 24.72 -1.48 11.70
C ALA A 337 25.48 -2.29 12.77
N GLY A 338 26.61 -2.87 12.38
CA GLY A 338 27.41 -3.79 13.19
C GLY A 338 27.06 -5.27 12.99
N MET A 339 26.05 -5.60 12.17
CA MET A 339 25.71 -6.98 11.83
C MET A 339 26.40 -7.41 10.54
N ARG A 340 26.58 -8.73 10.39
CA ARG A 340 26.98 -9.37 9.13
C ARG A 340 25.94 -10.43 8.77
N THR A 341 25.50 -10.45 7.52
CA THR A 341 24.61 -11.51 7.06
C THR A 341 25.38 -12.84 6.89
N PRO A 342 24.72 -14.00 7.07
CA PRO A 342 25.16 -15.22 6.42
C PRO A 342 25.30 -15.04 4.89
N PRO A 343 25.89 -16.00 4.16
CA PRO A 343 25.96 -15.95 2.71
C PRO A 343 24.56 -15.76 2.11
N LEU A 344 24.40 -14.78 1.21
CA LEU A 344 23.18 -14.64 0.44
C LEU A 344 23.16 -15.71 -0.64
N THR A 345 22.03 -16.37 -0.82
CA THR A 345 21.86 -17.43 -1.82
C THR A 345 20.71 -17.12 -2.76
N TRP A 346 20.89 -17.49 -4.02
CA TRP A 346 19.82 -17.58 -5.00
C TRP A 346 18.85 -18.70 -4.65
N THR A 347 17.72 -18.75 -5.33
CA THR A 347 16.64 -19.73 -5.15
C THR A 347 17.10 -21.16 -5.45
N ASP A 348 18.07 -21.33 -6.36
CA ASP A 348 18.69 -22.63 -6.64
C ASP A 348 19.77 -23.05 -5.63
N GLY A 349 19.98 -22.25 -4.58
CA GLY A 349 20.94 -22.52 -3.51
C GLY A 349 22.38 -22.11 -3.81
N THR A 350 22.67 -21.62 -5.02
CA THR A 350 24.01 -21.08 -5.32
C THR A 350 24.24 -19.77 -4.57
N VAL A 351 25.48 -19.54 -4.14
CA VAL A 351 25.86 -18.35 -3.37
C VAL A 351 25.89 -17.13 -4.29
N ALA A 352 25.17 -16.08 -3.90
CA ALA A 352 25.21 -14.76 -4.52
C ALA A 352 26.46 -14.00 -4.06
N VAL A 353 26.64 -13.88 -2.74
CA VAL A 353 27.81 -13.29 -2.08
C VAL A 353 28.05 -13.97 -0.73
N GLY A 354 29.30 -13.93 -0.23
CA GLY A 354 29.71 -14.62 1.00
C GLY A 354 29.11 -14.06 2.30
N GLY A 355 28.43 -12.92 2.21
CA GLY A 355 27.77 -12.21 3.30
C GLY A 355 27.93 -10.71 3.10
N ILE A 356 27.10 -9.92 3.78
CA ILE A 356 27.14 -8.46 3.71
C ILE A 356 27.42 -7.94 5.13
N ASP A 357 28.51 -7.20 5.28
CA ASP A 357 28.78 -6.38 6.46
C ASP A 357 27.94 -5.10 6.38
N ILE A 358 27.12 -4.86 7.40
CA ILE A 358 26.25 -3.69 7.49
C ILE A 358 26.92 -2.70 8.44
N THR A 359 27.33 -1.55 7.94
CA THR A 359 28.01 -0.51 8.72
C THR A 359 27.30 0.83 8.59
N THR A 360 27.54 1.74 9.52
CA THR A 360 27.10 3.13 9.34
C THR A 360 27.76 3.71 8.09
N GLY A 361 26.96 4.29 7.21
CA GLY A 361 27.46 4.86 5.98
C GLY A 361 28.16 6.22 6.19
N PRO A 362 28.83 6.72 5.15
CA PRO A 362 29.61 7.95 5.23
C PRO A 362 28.73 9.21 5.30
N GLU A 363 27.48 9.15 4.82
CA GLU A 363 26.51 10.22 4.91
C GLU A 363 25.63 10.05 6.17
N PRO A 364 25.21 11.14 6.85
CA PRO A 364 24.28 11.04 7.97
C PRO A 364 23.00 10.28 7.58
N GLY A 365 22.62 9.28 8.38
CA GLY A 365 21.43 8.45 8.14
C GLY A 365 21.59 7.37 7.06
N SER A 366 22.75 7.30 6.39
CA SER A 366 23.06 6.23 5.43
C SER A 366 23.58 4.97 6.11
N ILE A 367 23.35 3.83 5.46
CA ILE A 367 23.97 2.55 5.78
C ILE A 367 24.87 2.16 4.61
N ARG A 368 26.05 1.63 4.92
CA ARG A 368 26.98 1.05 3.96
C ARG A 368 26.92 -0.47 4.05
N LEU A 369 26.85 -1.09 2.89
CA LEU A 369 26.89 -2.52 2.68
C LEU A 369 28.22 -2.86 2.02
N ASP A 370 29.01 -3.75 2.60
CA ASP A 370 30.25 -4.27 2.01
C ASP A 370 30.15 -5.81 1.95
N TRP A 371 30.55 -6.44 0.84
CA TRP A 371 30.51 -7.91 0.67
C TRP A 371 31.81 -8.47 0.09
#